data_AF-A0A8S3YYP7-F1
#
_entry.id   AF-A0A8S3YYP7-F1
#
_cell.length_a   1.000
_cell.length_b   1.000
_cell.length_c   1.000
_cell.angle_alpha   90.00
_cell.angle_beta   90.00
_cell.angle_gamma   90.00
#
_symmetry.space_group_name_H-M   'P 1'
#
loop_
_entity.id
_entity.type
_entity.pdbx_description
1 polymer ?
#
loop_
_entity_poly.entity_id
_entity_poly.type
_entity_poly.pdbx_seq_one_letter_code
_entity_poly.pdbx_strand_id
1 'polypeptide(L)'
;MSSPLSKELRQKNNVKSMPIRKDDKVAVVRGHYKGQQTGKVTQVYRKKFVVYIERIQREKANGATVNVGIHPLKVVIVKLKLDKDRKKILERKSMSRAKALAEKGKYTEETMES
;
A
#
# COMPACT_ATOMS: atom_id res chain seq x y z
N MET A 1 -1.75 2.48 9.03
CA MET A 1 -1.87 1.28 8.18
C MET A 1 -1.76 1.65 6.70
N SER A 2 -0.55 1.73 6.17
CA SER A 2 -0.27 2.02 4.76
C SER A 2 0.52 0.89 4.13
N SER A 3 0.37 0.71 2.82
CA SER A 3 1.11 -0.28 2.06
C SER A 3 1.85 0.33 0.88
N PRO A 4 3.00 -0.25 0.50
CA PRO A 4 3.69 0.10 -0.73
C PRO A 4 2.80 -0.13 -1.96
N LEU A 5 2.93 0.75 -2.96
CA LEU A 5 2.34 0.54 -4.29
C LEU A 5 3.24 -0.39 -5.13
N SER A 6 2.67 -1.06 -6.14
CA SER A 6 3.42 -1.79 -7.17
C SER A 6 4.32 -0.87 -7.99
N LYS A 7 5.33 -1.42 -8.68
CA LYS A 7 6.25 -0.61 -9.50
C LYS A 7 5.51 0.22 -10.55
N GLU A 8 4.54 -0.39 -11.23
CA GLU A 8 3.68 0.26 -12.23
C GLU A 8 2.87 1.43 -11.63
N LEU A 9 2.22 1.23 -10.48
CA LEU A 9 1.47 2.30 -9.82
C LEU A 9 2.37 3.42 -9.30
N ARG A 10 3.59 3.09 -8.85
CA ARG A 10 4.57 4.10 -8.42
C ARG A 10 4.99 4.99 -9.59
N GLN A 11 5.23 4.41 -10.76
CA GLN A 11 5.60 5.16 -11.96
C GLN A 11 4.44 6.05 -12.41
N LYS A 12 3.22 5.48 -12.48
CA LYS A 12 2.03 6.22 -12.91
C LYS A 12 1.65 7.39 -12.01
N ASN A 13 1.75 7.21 -10.69
CA ASN A 13 1.26 8.20 -9.72
C ASN A 13 2.38 8.97 -9.00
N ASN A 14 3.65 8.62 -9.20
CA ASN A 14 4.82 9.15 -8.48
C ASN A 14 4.75 9.02 -6.93
N VAL A 15 3.91 8.12 -6.40
CA VAL A 15 3.73 7.93 -4.94
C VAL A 15 4.30 6.57 -4.52
N LYS A 16 5.03 6.51 -3.40
CA LYS A 16 5.63 5.26 -2.87
C LYS A 16 4.60 4.37 -2.16
N SER A 17 3.69 4.96 -1.38
CA SER A 17 2.76 4.23 -0.51
C SER A 17 1.41 4.94 -0.35
N MET A 18 0.36 4.14 -0.14
CA MET A 18 -1.01 4.60 0.11
C MET A 18 -1.65 3.87 1.29
N PRO A 19 -2.58 4.53 2.01
CA PRO A 19 -3.44 3.84 2.99
C PRO A 19 -4.28 2.76 2.30
N ILE A 20 -4.26 1.53 2.82
CA ILE A 20 -5.10 0.45 2.30
C ILE A 20 -6.57 0.78 2.55
N ARG A 21 -7.42 0.52 1.54
CA ARG A 21 -8.88 0.58 1.63
C ARG A 21 -9.50 -0.77 1.31
N LYS A 22 -10.74 -0.98 1.77
CA LYS A 22 -11.59 -2.07 1.29
C LYS A 22 -11.68 -2.00 -0.24
N ASP A 23 -11.68 -3.17 -0.88
CA ASP A 23 -11.72 -3.38 -2.33
C ASP A 23 -10.46 -3.00 -3.12
N ASP A 24 -9.37 -2.58 -2.49
CA ASP A 24 -8.07 -2.55 -3.19
C ASP A 24 -7.64 -3.99 -3.56
N LYS A 25 -7.01 -4.17 -4.73
CA LYS A 25 -6.34 -5.45 -5.05
C LYS A 25 -4.90 -5.40 -4.53
N VAL A 26 -4.51 -6.43 -3.79
CA VAL A 26 -3.21 -6.53 -3.14
C VAL A 26 -2.54 -7.87 -3.41
N ALA A 27 -1.21 -7.87 -3.39
CA ALA A 27 -0.37 -9.08 -3.42
C ALA A 27 0.37 -9.20 -2.09
N VAL A 28 0.51 -10.42 -1.56
CA VAL A 28 1.34 -10.69 -0.39
C VAL A 28 2.79 -10.89 -0.83
N VAL A 29 3.72 -10.14 -0.24
CA VAL A 29 5.15 -10.19 -0.60
C VAL A 29 6.02 -10.90 0.43
N ARG A 30 5.53 -11.08 1.67
CA ARG A 30 6.28 -11.70 2.77
C ARG A 30 5.40 -12.64 3.57
N GLY A 31 5.99 -13.73 4.06
CA GLY A 31 5.33 -14.73 4.92
C GLY A 31 4.84 -15.96 4.15
N HIS A 32 4.12 -16.83 4.86
CA HIS A 32 3.64 -18.12 4.34
C HIS A 32 2.75 -17.99 3.09
N TYR A 33 1.92 -16.95 3.04
CA TYR A 33 1.01 -16.68 1.92
C TYR A 33 1.65 -15.90 0.76
N LYS A 34 2.99 -15.77 0.74
CA LYS A 34 3.71 -15.13 -0.37
C LYS A 34 3.54 -15.96 -1.65
N GLY A 35 3.32 -15.29 -2.78
CA GLY A 35 3.20 -15.95 -4.09
C GLY A 35 1.80 -16.48 -4.39
N GLN A 36 0.87 -16.46 -3.43
CA GLN A 36 -0.55 -16.60 -3.75
C GLN A 36 -1.01 -15.46 -4.66
N GLN A 37 -1.98 -15.77 -5.52
CA GLN A 37 -2.55 -14.80 -6.46
C GLN A 37 -3.01 -13.53 -5.75
N THR A 38 -2.99 -12.43 -6.50
CA THR A 38 -3.53 -11.15 -6.03
C THR A 38 -4.96 -11.30 -5.54
N GLY A 39 -5.23 -10.83 -4.32
CA GLY A 39 -6.54 -10.89 -3.70
C GLY A 39 -7.13 -9.50 -3.48
N LYS A 40 -8.46 -9.42 -3.39
CA LYS A 40 -9.16 -8.20 -3.03
C LYS A 40 -9.18 -8.03 -1.51
N VAL A 41 -9.00 -6.82 -1.00
CA VAL A 41 -9.11 -6.55 0.45
C VAL A 41 -10.59 -6.60 0.85
N THR A 42 -10.97 -7.60 1.63
CA THR A 42 -12.34 -7.78 2.14
C THR A 42 -12.63 -6.82 3.27
N GLN A 43 -11.68 -6.68 4.21
CA GLN A 43 -11.85 -5.85 5.39
C GLN A 43 -10.50 -5.34 5.92
N VAL A 44 -10.51 -4.11 6.41
CA VAL A 44 -9.38 -3.48 7.12
C VAL A 44 -9.71 -3.47 8.61
N TYR A 45 -9.08 -4.34 9.38
CA TYR A 45 -9.35 -4.48 10.80
C TYR A 45 -8.37 -3.62 11.61
N ARG A 46 -8.72 -2.35 11.78
CA ARG A 46 -7.84 -1.35 12.41
C ARG A 46 -7.52 -1.63 13.88
N LYS A 47 -8.46 -2.18 14.65
CA LYS A 47 -8.26 -2.50 16.08
C LYS A 47 -7.15 -3.55 16.32
N LYS A 48 -6.93 -4.46 15.36
CA LYS A 48 -5.86 -5.49 15.39
C LYS A 48 -4.71 -5.18 14.42
N PHE A 49 -4.73 -4.03 13.75
CA PHE A 49 -3.71 -3.64 12.76
C PHE A 49 -3.47 -4.68 11.64
N VAL A 50 -4.51 -5.41 11.23
CA VAL A 50 -4.44 -6.42 10.15
C VAL A 50 -5.42 -6.16 9.03
N VAL A 51 -5.14 -6.71 7.86
CA VAL A 51 -6.01 -6.71 6.69
C VAL A 51 -6.39 -8.15 6.35
N TYR A 52 -7.67 -8.33 6.01
CA TYR A 52 -8.19 -9.59 5.49
C TYR A 52 -8.29 -9.49 3.97
N ILE A 53 -7.77 -10.51 3.30
CA ILE A 53 -7.64 -10.57 1.85
C ILE A 53 -8.41 -11.79 1.38
N GLU A 54 -9.15 -11.63 0.30
CA GLU A 54 -9.88 -12.70 -0.35
C GLU A 54 -8.94 -13.86 -0.71
N ARG A 55 -9.40 -15.10 -0.52
CA ARG A 55 -8.65 -16.35 -0.72
C ARG A 55 -7.47 -16.60 0.24
N ILE A 56 -7.17 -15.66 1.15
CA ILE A 56 -6.19 -15.89 2.22
C ILE A 56 -6.90 -16.39 3.47
N GLN A 57 -7.11 -17.70 3.48
CA GLN A 57 -7.85 -18.41 4.51
C GLN A 57 -7.04 -19.58 5.07
N ARG A 58 -7.43 -20.02 6.26
CA ARG A 58 -6.96 -21.25 6.90
C ARG A 58 -8.18 -22.05 7.33
N GLU A 59 -8.09 -23.36 7.20
CA GLU A 59 -9.10 -24.29 7.70
C GLU A 59 -8.90 -24.58 9.19
N LYS A 60 -10.00 -24.63 9.94
CA LYS A 60 -10.04 -25.08 11.33
C LYS A 60 -10.23 -26.59 11.39
N ALA A 61 -9.99 -27.19 12.57
CA ALA A 61 -10.22 -28.63 12.78
C ALA A 61 -11.67 -29.07 12.53
N ASN A 62 -12.64 -28.14 12.61
CA ASN A 62 -14.05 -28.39 12.33
C ASN A 62 -14.44 -28.18 10.85
N GLY A 63 -13.48 -28.05 9.93
CA GLY A 63 -13.71 -27.84 8.49
C GLY A 63 -14.13 -26.42 8.08
N ALA A 64 -14.38 -25.52 9.03
CA ALA A 64 -14.72 -24.14 8.70
C ALA A 64 -13.49 -23.33 8.29
N THR A 65 -13.62 -22.48 7.27
CA THR A 65 -12.54 -21.57 6.85
C THR A 65 -12.59 -20.25 7.61
N VAL A 66 -11.42 -19.73 7.97
CA VAL A 66 -11.27 -18.42 8.59
C VAL A 66 -10.23 -17.57 7.87
N ASN A 67 -10.52 -16.28 7.75
CA ASN A 67 -9.59 -15.34 7.13
C ASN A 67 -8.35 -15.15 7.99
N VAL A 68 -7.18 -15.18 7.36
CA VAL A 68 -5.92 -14.92 8.06
C VAL A 68 -5.58 -13.44 7.97
N GLY A 69 -5.28 -12.85 9.13
CA GLY A 69 -4.90 -11.44 9.22
C GLY A 69 -3.47 -11.23 8.73
N ILE A 70 -3.29 -10.39 7.72
CA ILE A 70 -1.97 -10.01 7.21
C ILE A 70 -1.64 -8.58 7.62
N HIS A 71 -0.38 -8.32 7.97
CA HIS A 71 0.07 -6.97 8.27
C HIS A 71 0.22 -6.15 6.96
N PRO A 72 -0.25 -4.88 6.90
CA PRO A 72 -0.22 -4.07 5.67
C PRO A 72 1.19 -3.88 5.08
N LEU A 73 2.25 -3.88 5.88
CA LEU A 73 3.63 -3.78 5.34
C LEU A 73 4.06 -5.02 4.54
N LYS A 74 3.42 -6.18 4.78
CA LYS A 74 3.71 -7.44 4.09
C LYS A 74 2.94 -7.58 2.78
N VAL A 75 2.21 -6.54 2.36
CA VAL A 75 1.43 -6.53 1.12
C VAL A 75 1.77 -5.33 0.25
N VAL A 76 1.61 -5.52 -1.06
CA VAL A 76 1.78 -4.49 -2.09
C VAL A 76 0.44 -4.26 -2.78
N ILE A 77 0.04 -3.01 -2.95
CA ILE A 77 -1.17 -2.66 -3.68
C ILE A 77 -0.89 -2.75 -5.19
N VAL A 78 -1.70 -3.54 -5.89
CA VAL A 78 -1.61 -3.77 -7.34
C VAL A 78 -2.64 -2.93 -8.09
N LYS A 79 -3.86 -2.80 -7.55
CA LYS A 79 -4.91 -1.93 -8.11
C LYS A 79 -5.58 -1.15 -6.99
N LEU A 80 -5.68 0.16 -7.16
CA LEU A 80 -6.36 1.06 -6.24
C LEU A 80 -7.85 1.15 -6.57
N LYS A 81 -8.71 1.10 -5.55
CA LYS A 81 -10.09 1.58 -5.66
C LYS A 81 -10.09 3.09 -5.65
N LEU A 82 -10.33 3.73 -6.79
CA LEU A 82 -10.30 5.18 -6.91
C LEU A 82 -11.64 5.80 -6.53
N ASP A 83 -11.57 6.85 -5.71
CA ASP A 83 -12.66 7.74 -5.36
C ASP A 83 -12.16 9.19 -5.40
N LYS A 84 -13.06 10.18 -5.29
CA LYS A 84 -12.72 11.61 -5.40
C LYS A 84 -11.61 12.01 -4.43
N ASP A 85 -11.68 11.56 -3.18
CA ASP A 85 -10.72 11.95 -2.15
C ASP A 85 -9.39 11.22 -2.28
N ARG A 86 -9.41 9.96 -2.71
CA ARG A 86 -8.21 9.18 -2.95
C ARG A 86 -7.40 9.76 -4.12
N LYS A 87 -8.07 10.26 -5.16
CA LYS A 87 -7.43 11.01 -6.26
C LYS A 87 -6.77 12.29 -5.75
N LYS A 88 -7.49 13.11 -4.97
CA LYS A 88 -6.92 14.32 -4.32
C LYS A 88 -5.69 14.01 -3.46
N ILE A 89 -5.72 12.92 -2.68
CA ILE A 89 -4.58 12.50 -1.85
C ILE A 89 -3.39 12.06 -2.72
N LEU A 90 -3.65 11.35 -3.83
CA LEU A 90 -2.62 10.94 -4.78
C LEU A 90 -1.94 12.15 -5.41
N GLU A 91 -2.71 13.12 -5.91
CA GLU A 91 -2.21 14.36 -6.51
C GLU A 91 -1.42 15.20 -5.50
N ARG A 92 -1.95 15.39 -4.29
CA ARG A 92 -1.22 16.13 -3.23
C ARG A 92 0.12 15.47 -2.91
N LYS A 93 0.16 14.13 -2.80
CA LYS A 93 1.39 13.39 -2.51
C LYS A 93 2.37 13.40 -3.68
N SER A 94 1.89 13.32 -4.91
CA SER A 94 2.75 13.37 -6.09
C SER A 94 3.41 14.74 -6.22
N MET A 95 2.65 15.82 -6.02
CA MET A 95 3.16 17.20 -6.03
C MET A 95 4.19 17.46 -4.94
N SER A 96 3.89 17.05 -3.70
CA SER A 96 4.84 17.17 -2.58
C SER A 96 6.16 16.45 -2.87
N ARG A 97 6.10 15.27 -3.48
CA ARG A 97 7.30 14.53 -3.84
C ARG A 97 8.07 15.20 -5.00
N ALA A 98 7.37 15.71 -6.00
CA ALA A 98 7.99 16.42 -7.12
C ALA A 98 8.76 17.65 -6.64
N LYS A 99 8.18 18.45 -5.74
CA LYS A 99 8.85 19.60 -5.09
C LYS A 99 10.10 19.16 -4.33
N ALA A 100 9.97 18.16 -3.47
CA ALA A 100 11.11 17.63 -2.71
C ALA A 100 12.24 17.09 -3.62
N LEU A 101 11.92 16.52 -4.79
CA LEU A 101 12.91 16.09 -5.77
C LEU A 101 13.58 17.28 -6.49
N ALA A 102 12.87 18.37 -6.73
CA ALA A 102 13.40 19.58 -7.36
C ALA A 102 14.28 20.41 -6.40
N GLU A 103 14.00 20.37 -5.11
CA GLU A 103 14.79 21.04 -4.06
C GLU A 103 16.03 20.21 -3.68
N LYS A 104 15.94 18.88 -3.76
CA LYS A 104 17.04 17.97 -3.43
C LYS A 104 18.12 18.00 -4.52
N GLY A 105 19.11 18.87 -4.32
CA GLY A 105 20.24 19.07 -5.22
C GLY A 105 20.66 20.54 -5.37
N LYS A 106 19.87 21.48 -4.86
CA LYS A 106 20.26 22.90 -4.76
C LYS A 106 21.03 23.13 -3.45
N TYR A 107 22.29 22.74 -3.41
CA TYR A 107 23.24 23.40 -2.52
C TYR A 107 23.77 24.59 -3.31
N THR A 108 23.33 25.78 -2.97
CA THR A 108 24.00 27.02 -3.40
C THR A 108 25.18 27.26 -2.45
N GLU A 109 26.28 27.82 -2.95
CA GLU A 109 27.55 28.01 -2.22
C GLU A 109 27.33 28.69 -0.84
N GLU A 110 26.34 29.58 -0.73
CA GLU A 110 25.91 30.24 0.52
C GLU A 110 25.47 29.27 1.65
N THR A 111 25.02 28.06 1.33
CA THR A 111 24.59 27.06 2.33
C THR A 111 25.72 26.13 2.79
N MET A 112 26.90 26.21 2.17
CA MET A 112 28.07 25.39 2.49
C MET A 112 29.08 26.09 3.40
N GLU A 113 29.01 27.43 3.52
CA GLU A 113 29.95 28.24 4.33
C GLU A 113 29.43 28.59 5.74
N SER A 114 28.29 28.03 6.17
CA SER A 114 27.71 28.23 7.52
C SER A 114 27.78 26.98 8.39
#